data_AF-A0A8I0GZG2-F1
#
_entry.id   AF-A0A8I0GZG2-F1
#
_cell.length_a   1.000
_cell.length_b   1.000
_cell.length_c   1.000
_cell.angle_alpha   90.00
_cell.angle_beta   90.00
_cell.angle_gamma   90.00
#
_symmetry.space_group_name_H-M   'P 1'
#
loop_
_entity.id
_entity.type
_entity.pdbx_description
1 polymer ?
#
loop_
_entity_poly.entity_id
_entity_poly.type
_entity_poly.pdbx_seq_one_letter_code
_entity_poly.pdbx_strand_id
1 'polypeptide(L)' 'FMYDTPGIIQDHQMTHLVSEKELKIIMPKKEIKQRVYQLNEAQTLFFGGLARIDYVSGGKRPLVCFFSNDLNIHRTKTE' A
#
# COMPACT_ATOMS: atom_id res chain seq x y z
N PHE A 1 6.09 -39.45 -5.48
CA PHE A 1 5.60 -38.67 -6.63
C PHE A 1 5.12 -37.32 -6.14
N MET A 2 5.33 -36.25 -6.92
CA MET A 2 4.81 -34.91 -6.64
C MET A 2 3.95 -34.52 -7.85
N TYR A 3 2.71 -34.12 -7.59
CA TYR A 3 1.76 -33.74 -8.63
C TYR A 3 1.40 -32.28 -8.44
N ASP A 4 1.55 -31.49 -9.50
CA ASP A 4 1.16 -30.09 -9.51
C ASP A 4 -0.37 -29.98 -9.68
N THR A 5 -0.98 -29.07 -8.95
CA THR A 5 -2.42 -28.81 -9.02
C THR A 5 -2.64 -27.39 -9.54
N PRO A 6 -3.68 -27.14 -10.36
CA PRO A 6 -3.98 -25.79 -10.83
C PRO A 6 -4.09 -24.79 -9.67
N GLY A 7 -3.44 -23.64 -9.82
CA GLY A 7 -3.52 -22.55 -8.84
C GLY A 7 -4.93 -21.96 -8.77
N ILE A 8 -5.42 -21.71 -7.56
CA ILE A 8 -6.73 -21.12 -7.34
C ILE A 8 -6.63 -19.60 -7.46
N ILE A 9 -7.47 -19.01 -8.31
CA ILE A 9 -7.66 -17.56 -8.40
C ILE A 9 -8.67 -17.15 -7.33
N GLN A 10 -8.35 -16.14 -6.52
CA GLN A 10 -9.22 -15.65 -5.46
C GLN A 10 -9.78 -14.28 -5.84
N ASP A 11 -11.06 -14.20 -6.16
CA ASP A 11 -11.71 -12.99 -6.70
C ASP A 11 -11.60 -11.75 -5.78
N HIS A 12 -11.39 -11.97 -4.49
CA HIS A 12 -11.26 -10.91 -3.49
C HIS A 12 -9.83 -10.32 -3.38
N GLN A 13 -8.87 -10.86 -4.14
CA GLN A 13 -7.49 -10.39 -4.10
C GLN A 13 -7.35 -9.05 -4.81
N MET A 14 -6.65 -8.10 -4.17
CA MET A 14 -6.41 -6.75 -4.72
C MET A 14 -5.73 -6.77 -6.11
N THR A 15 -4.98 -7.83 -6.43
CA THR A 15 -4.32 -7.99 -7.73
C THR A 15 -5.30 -8.06 -8.91
N HIS A 16 -6.56 -8.45 -8.67
CA HIS A 16 -7.60 -8.47 -9.71
C HIS A 16 -8.19 -7.09 -10.00
N LEU A 17 -8.02 -6.14 -9.07
CA LEU A 17 -8.56 -4.78 -9.19
C LEU A 17 -7.59 -3.81 -9.89
N VAL A 18 -6.39 -4.28 -10.23
CA VAL A 18 -5.31 -3.46 -10.79
C VAL A 18 -4.87 -3.97 -12.14
N SER A 19 -4.46 -3.08 -13.02
CA SER A 19 -3.87 -3.45 -14.31
C SER A 19 -2.48 -4.09 -14.12
N GLU A 20 -1.99 -4.84 -15.11
CA GLU A 20 -0.63 -5.40 -15.07
C GLU A 20 0.47 -4.33 -14.85
N LYS A 21 0.25 -3.11 -15.36
CA LYS A 21 1.20 -1.99 -15.18
C LYS A 21 1.24 -1.55 -13.72
N GLU A 22 0.08 -1.43 -13.07
CA GLU A 22 -0.03 -1.09 -11.65
C GLU A 22 0.46 -2.24 -10.77
N LEU A 23 0.20 -3.49 -11.17
CA LEU A 23 0.71 -4.68 -10.50
C LEU A 23 2.24 -4.62 -10.35
N LYS A 24 2.95 -4.20 -11.40
CA LYS A 24 4.42 -4.01 -11.40
C LYS A 24 4.91 -2.90 -10.48
N ILE A 25 4.04 -1.97 -10.08
CA ILE A 25 4.35 -0.86 -9.16
C ILE A 25 4.09 -1.31 -7.72
N ILE A 26 2.98 -2.00 -7.47
CA ILE A 26 2.60 -2.45 -6.12
C ILE A 26 3.39 -3.67 -5.66
N MET A 27 3.88 -4.49 -6.61
CA MET A 27 4.70 -5.65 -6.30
C MET A 27 6.15 -5.21 -6.01
N PRO A 28 6.67 -5.51 -4.81
CA PRO A 28 8.05 -5.16 -4.46
C PRO A 28 9.03 -6.00 -5.28
N LYS A 29 9.91 -5.34 -6.05
CA LYS A 29 10.99 -6.00 -6.82
C LYS A 29 12.28 -6.16 -6.03
N LYS A 30 12.41 -5.42 -4.94
CA LYS A 30 13.57 -5.38 -4.03
C LYS A 30 13.03 -5.36 -2.61
N GLU A 31 13.91 -5.57 -1.64
CA GLU A 31 13.58 -5.42 -0.22
C GLU A 31 12.84 -4.11 0.04
N ILE A 32 11.74 -4.21 0.78
CA ILE A 32 10.89 -3.06 1.10
C ILE A 32 11.63 -2.18 2.09
N LYS A 33 11.88 -0.92 1.71
CA LYS A 33 12.43 0.07 2.62
C LYS A 33 11.32 0.68 3.45
N GLN A 34 11.55 0.77 4.76
CA GLN A 34 10.63 1.48 5.65
C GLN A 34 10.55 2.96 5.26
N ARG A 35 9.33 3.50 5.20
CA ARG A 35 9.07 4.94 5.01
C ARG A 35 8.32 5.48 6.21
N VAL A 36 8.91 6.44 6.92
CA VAL A 36 8.34 6.99 8.16
C VAL A 36 7.70 8.34 7.88
N TYR A 37 6.41 8.48 8.18
CA TYR A 37 5.67 9.73 8.08
C TYR A 37 5.25 10.20 9.47
N GLN A 38 5.70 11.39 9.88
CA GLN A 38 5.23 12.03 11.11
C GLN A 38 3.91 12.72 10.83
N LEU A 39 2.81 12.16 11.33
CA LEU A 39 1.46 12.67 11.12
C LEU A 39 0.96 13.44 12.34
N ASN A 40 0.32 14.57 12.08
CA ASN A 40 -0.58 15.26 13.01
C ASN A 40 -2.01 14.83 12.69
N GLU A 41 -2.92 15.10 13.61
CA GLU A 41 -4.36 14.89 13.42
C GLU A 41 -4.88 15.58 12.15
N ALA A 42 -5.94 15.02 11.56
CA ALA A 42 -6.53 15.44 10.29
C ALA A 42 -5.53 15.42 9.11
N GLN A 43 -4.69 14.39 9.04
CA GLN A 43 -3.81 14.16 7.90
C GLN A 43 -4.03 12.80 7.26
N THR A 44 -3.87 12.77 5.95
CA THR A 44 -4.19 11.63 5.11
C THR A 44 -2.98 11.20 4.31
N LEU A 45 -2.74 9.89 4.24
CA LEU A 45 -1.81 9.26 3.32
C LEU A 45 -2.56 8.47 2.26
N PHE A 46 -2.28 8.77 1.00
CA PHE A 46 -2.73 8.02 -0.17
C PHE A 46 -1.60 7.13 -0.68
N PHE A 47 -1.89 5.86 -0.90
CA PHE A 47 -0.96 4.87 -1.43
C PHE A 47 -1.28 4.67 -2.91
N GLY A 48 -0.76 5.56 -3.76
CA GLY A 48 -1.24 5.71 -5.13
C GLY A 48 -2.74 5.98 -5.16
N GLY A 49 -3.48 5.25 -5.99
CA GLY A 49 -4.95 5.26 -6.03
C GLY A 49 -5.61 4.06 -5.34
N LEU A 50 -4.86 3.27 -4.55
CA LEU A 50 -5.29 1.95 -4.10
C LEU A 50 -5.88 1.96 -2.70
N ALA A 51 -5.28 2.76 -1.82
CA ALA A 51 -5.66 2.82 -0.42
C ALA A 51 -5.44 4.23 0.12
N ARG A 52 -6.21 4.55 1.17
CA ARG A 52 -6.16 5.81 1.89
C ARG A 52 -6.15 5.49 3.38
N ILE A 53 -5.26 6.14 4.13
CA ILE A 53 -5.28 6.12 5.60
C ILE A 53 -5.49 7.54 6.08
N ASP A 54 -6.57 7.75 6.81
CA ASP A 54 -6.88 9.01 7.51
C ASP A 54 -6.47 8.89 8.97
N TYR A 55 -5.57 9.78 9.39
CA TYR A 55 -5.19 9.90 10.78
C TYR A 55 -6.08 10.94 11.46
N VAL A 56 -7.17 10.46 12.06
CA VAL A 56 -8.25 11.29 12.59
C VAL A 56 -7.87 11.97 13.91
N SER A 57 -7.35 11.22 14.89
CA SER A 57 -6.99 11.74 16.21
C SER A 57 -5.88 10.92 16.87
N GLY A 58 -5.23 11.47 17.91
CA GLY A 58 -4.19 10.80 18.70
C GLY A 58 -2.89 11.58 18.89
N GLY A 59 -2.89 12.89 18.61
CA GLY A 59 -1.73 13.78 18.67
C GLY A 59 -0.72 13.54 17.53
N LYS A 60 0.52 13.98 17.70
CA LYS A 60 1.57 13.78 16.70
C LYS A 60 2.19 12.37 16.85
N ARG A 61 2.07 11.53 15.82
CA ARG A 61 2.59 10.15 15.84
C ARG A 61 3.31 9.75 14.54
N PRO A 62 4.35 8.90 14.62
CA PRO A 62 4.94 8.28 13.44
C PRO A 62 4.06 7.17 12.90
N LEU A 63 3.82 7.19 11.59
CA LEU A 63 3.32 6.03 10.84
C LEU A 63 4.46 5.45 10.00
N VAL A 64 4.77 4.17 10.21
CA VAL A 64 5.80 3.45 9.47
C VAL A 64 5.13 2.63 8.37
N CYS A 65 5.44 2.95 7.12
CA CYS A 65 4.82 2.37 5.93
C CYS A 65 5.77 1.37 5.28
N PHE A 66 5.29 0.14 5.07
CA PHE A 66 5.99 -0.94 4.36
C PHE A 66 5.26 -1.28 3.07
N PHE A 67 5.58 -0.55 1.99
CA PHE A 67 5.00 -0.74 0.67
C PHE A 67 6.12 -0.82 -0.37
N SER A 68 5.82 -1.39 -1.55
CA SER A 68 6.75 -1.40 -2.70
C SER A 68 7.43 -0.04 -2.89
N ASN A 69 8.75 -0.05 -3.05
CA ASN A 69 9.55 1.16 -3.14
C ASN A 69 9.15 2.06 -4.32
N ASP A 70 8.55 1.47 -5.36
CA ASP A 70 8.08 2.17 -6.56
C ASP A 70 6.68 2.80 -6.35
N LEU A 71 5.94 2.40 -5.30
CA LEU A 71 4.61 2.95 -5.00
C LEU A 71 4.73 4.35 -4.38
N ASN A 72 4.18 5.35 -5.04
CA ASN A 72 4.16 6.72 -4.52
C ASN A 72 3.17 6.86 -3.34
N ILE A 73 3.59 7.54 -2.27
CA ILE A 73 2.76 7.83 -1.10
C ILE A 73 2.57 9.34 -1.02
N HIS A 74 1.33 9.79 -1.22
CA HIS A 74 0.98 11.20 -1.22
C HIS A 74 0.35 11.60 0.11
N ARG A 75 0.83 12.69 0.72
CA ARG A 75 0.33 13.20 2.00
C ARG A 75 -0.48 14.47 1.79
N THR A 76 -1.65 14.53 2.39
CA THR A 76 -2.55 15.70 2.36
C THR A 76 -3.15 15.97 3.74
N LYS A 77 -3.75 17.14 3.91
CA LYS A 77 -4.72 17.33 4.99
C LYS A 77 -6.01 16.58 4.64
N THR A 78 -6.74 16.15 5.65
CA THR A 78 -8.03 15.49 5.45
C THR A 78 -9.10 16.45 4.90
N GLU A 79 -8.91 17.76 5.11
CA GLU A 79 -9.70 18.89 4.57
C GLU A 79 -8.82 19.88 3.79
#